data_AF-A0A843DCV5-F1
#
_entry.id   AF-A0A843DCV5-F1
#
_cell.length_a   1.000
_cell.length_b   1.000
_cell.length_c   1.000
_cell.angle_alpha   90.00
_cell.angle_beta   90.00
_cell.angle_gamma   90.00
#
_symmetry.space_group_name_H-M   'P 1'
#
loop_
_entity.id
_entity.type
_entity.pdbx_description
1 polymer ?
#
loop_
_entity_poly.entity_id
_entity_poly.type
_entity_poly.pdbx_seq_one_letter_code
_entity_poly.pdbx_strand_id
1 'polypeptide(L)'
;MDELENLVGKDISEIDADIVDAFKSIGIKVAVLEYKYKNCGKRYPSDSFKIASIDFLNPLPFDELFDFDKLFIFWHFRETITDLELFDMRPDMDSLRNDYDFIIGMIENGEAHNLRYGDTKFLAAKRLDDVILVNNRKANRRDFVFKVSYLQKMLNEIKLY
;
A
#
# COMPACT_ATOMS: atom_id res chain seq x y z
N MET A 1 -11.09 -19.87 -10.75
CA MET A 1 -11.58 -18.49 -10.97
C MET A 1 -12.90 -18.33 -10.22
N ASP A 2 -13.84 -19.26 -10.41
CA ASP A 2 -15.13 -19.35 -9.72
C ASP A 2 -15.07 -19.29 -8.19
N GLU A 3 -14.06 -19.89 -7.56
CA GLU A 3 -13.92 -19.87 -6.09
C GLU A 3 -13.61 -18.47 -5.52
N LEU A 4 -12.83 -17.65 -6.23
CA LEU A 4 -12.56 -16.28 -5.81
C LEU A 4 -13.76 -15.38 -6.05
N GLU A 5 -14.45 -15.53 -7.18
CA GLU A 5 -15.66 -14.76 -7.48
C GLU A 5 -16.76 -15.00 -6.43
N ASN A 6 -16.82 -16.18 -5.83
CA ASN A 6 -17.74 -16.50 -4.73
C ASN A 6 -17.47 -15.72 -3.43
N LEU A 7 -16.32 -15.04 -3.31
CA LEU A 7 -16.02 -14.16 -2.17
C LEU A 7 -16.72 -12.80 -2.31
N VAL A 8 -17.16 -12.41 -3.51
CA VAL A 8 -17.91 -11.16 -3.69
C VAL A 8 -19.25 -11.27 -2.94
N GLY A 9 -19.56 -10.27 -2.12
CA GLY A 9 -20.72 -10.25 -1.23
C GLY A 9 -20.51 -10.97 0.10
N LYS A 10 -19.33 -11.58 0.32
CA LYS A 10 -18.95 -12.18 1.60
C LYS A 10 -18.29 -11.17 2.53
N ASP A 11 -18.13 -11.59 3.78
CA ASP A 11 -17.41 -10.82 4.79
C ASP A 11 -15.90 -10.89 4.55
N ILE A 12 -15.17 -9.82 4.86
CA ILE A 12 -13.70 -9.78 4.75
C ILE A 12 -13.00 -10.85 5.61
N SER A 13 -13.65 -11.34 6.66
CA SER A 13 -13.13 -12.43 7.51
C SER A 13 -13.06 -13.79 6.80
N GLU A 14 -13.71 -13.94 5.65
CA GLU A 14 -13.61 -15.13 4.79
C GLU A 14 -12.30 -15.15 3.97
N ILE A 15 -11.52 -14.05 3.98
CA ILE A 15 -10.18 -14.01 3.39
C ILE A 15 -9.21 -14.65 4.38
N ASP A 16 -9.00 -15.95 4.23
CA ASP A 16 -8.09 -16.70 5.08
C ASP A 16 -6.61 -16.59 4.65
N ALA A 17 -5.72 -17.12 5.51
CA ALA A 17 -4.28 -17.12 5.26
C ALA A 17 -3.89 -17.99 4.06
N ASP A 18 -4.65 -19.05 3.77
CA ASP A 18 -4.34 -19.97 2.67
C ASP A 18 -4.53 -19.28 1.32
N ILE A 19 -5.59 -18.47 1.17
CA ILE A 19 -5.79 -17.60 0.00
C ILE A 19 -4.62 -16.64 -0.15
N VAL A 20 -4.26 -15.95 0.93
CA VAL A 20 -3.17 -14.96 0.91
C VAL A 20 -1.84 -15.59 0.54
N ASP A 21 -1.52 -16.75 1.11
CA ASP A 21 -0.25 -17.43 0.89
C ASP A 21 -0.18 -18.09 -0.50
N ALA A 22 -1.32 -18.54 -1.05
CA ALA A 22 -1.40 -18.99 -2.44
C ALA A 22 -1.00 -17.88 -3.42
N PHE A 23 -1.49 -16.64 -3.25
CA PHE A 23 -1.09 -15.51 -4.08
C PHE A 23 0.39 -15.13 -3.90
N LYS A 24 0.88 -15.10 -2.65
CA LYS A 24 2.30 -14.81 -2.39
C LYS A 24 3.22 -15.85 -3.03
N SER A 25 2.83 -17.13 -3.03
CA SER A 25 3.64 -18.21 -3.63
C SER A 25 3.90 -18.04 -5.13
N ILE A 26 3.09 -17.23 -5.81
CA ILE A 26 3.23 -16.88 -7.22
C ILE A 26 3.67 -15.42 -7.45
N GLY A 27 4.21 -14.76 -6.42
CA GLY A 27 4.76 -13.40 -6.50
C GLY A 27 3.71 -12.29 -6.54
N ILE A 28 2.49 -12.55 -6.05
CA ILE A 28 1.41 -11.55 -5.98
C ILE A 28 1.20 -11.14 -4.53
N LYS A 29 1.28 -9.84 -4.25
CA LYS A 29 0.94 -9.30 -2.93
C LYS A 29 -0.58 -9.16 -2.82
N VAL A 30 -1.13 -9.45 -1.64
CA VAL A 30 -2.56 -9.26 -1.38
C VAL A 30 -2.78 -7.98 -0.58
N ALA A 31 -3.81 -7.21 -0.97
CA ALA A 31 -4.31 -6.06 -0.23
C ALA A 31 -5.80 -6.21 0.02
N VAL A 32 -6.23 -5.96 1.26
CA VAL A 32 -7.65 -5.86 1.63
C VAL A 32 -7.90 -4.38 1.92
N LEU A 33 -8.65 -3.71 1.03
CA LEU A 33 -8.74 -2.26 1.01
C LEU A 33 -10.18 -1.78 1.14
N GLU A 34 -10.44 -0.97 2.16
CA GLU A 34 -11.72 -0.31 2.31
C GLU A 34 -11.80 0.91 1.40
N TYR A 35 -12.95 1.11 0.76
CA TYR A 35 -13.31 2.41 0.20
C TYR A 35 -14.53 3.00 0.91
N LYS A 36 -14.71 4.31 0.76
CA LYS A 36 -15.88 5.07 1.19
C LYS A 36 -16.52 5.81 0.03
N TYR A 37 -17.82 6.04 0.15
CA TYR A 37 -18.55 6.93 -0.74
C TYR A 37 -18.45 8.38 -0.25
N LYS A 38 -18.23 9.31 -1.17
CA LYS A 38 -18.50 10.74 -0.93
C LYS A 38 -19.88 11.11 -1.47
N ASN A 39 -20.36 12.30 -1.11
CA ASN A 39 -21.68 12.83 -1.52
C ASN A 39 -21.94 12.82 -3.04
N CYS A 40 -20.89 12.72 -3.86
CA CYS A 40 -20.97 12.60 -5.31
C CYS A 40 -21.17 11.15 -5.83
N GLY A 41 -21.37 10.16 -4.96
CA GLY A 41 -21.51 8.75 -5.32
C GLY A 41 -20.22 8.06 -5.76
N LYS A 42 -19.09 8.78 -5.80
CA LYS A 42 -17.79 8.21 -6.17
C LYS A 42 -17.15 7.49 -4.99
N ARG A 43 -16.47 6.36 -5.30
CA ARG A 43 -15.68 5.57 -4.37
C ARG A 43 -14.29 6.18 -4.19
N TYR A 44 -13.81 6.21 -2.95
CA TYR A 44 -12.48 6.68 -2.58
C TYR A 44 -11.86 5.72 -1.58
N PRO A 45 -10.57 5.35 -1.69
CA PRO A 45 -9.91 4.56 -0.65
C PRO A 45 -10.01 5.26 0.71
N SER A 46 -10.27 4.49 1.76
CA SER A 46 -10.45 5.02 3.11
C SER A 46 -9.14 5.48 3.75
N ASP A 47 -8.05 4.74 3.53
CA ASP A 47 -6.69 5.01 4.02
C ASP A 47 -5.62 4.56 3.00
N SER A 48 -4.36 4.87 3.29
CA SER A 48 -3.17 4.34 2.62
C SER A 48 -2.96 2.85 2.91
N PHE A 49 -2.25 2.15 2.03
CA PHE A 49 -1.92 0.73 2.21
C PHE A 49 -0.46 0.54 2.67
N LYS A 50 -0.25 -0.16 3.79
CA LYS A 50 1.09 -0.42 4.33
C LYS A 50 1.83 -1.48 3.52
N ILE A 51 3.08 -1.18 3.16
CA ILE A 51 4.00 -2.12 2.50
C ILE A 51 4.92 -2.77 3.52
N ALA A 52 5.63 -1.95 4.30
CA ALA A 52 6.59 -2.37 5.32
C ALA A 52 6.85 -1.24 6.32
N SER A 53 7.36 -1.58 7.50
CA SER A 53 7.88 -0.59 8.43
C SER A 53 9.29 -0.14 8.04
N ILE A 54 9.58 1.14 8.22
CA ILE A 54 10.89 1.71 7.93
C ILE A 54 11.79 1.52 9.15
N ASP A 55 12.90 0.80 8.95
CA ASP A 55 14.06 0.86 9.82
C ASP A 55 14.97 1.99 9.32
N PHE A 56 15.18 3.04 10.12
CA PHE A 56 16.01 4.16 9.72
C PHE A 56 17.51 3.86 9.76
N LEU A 57 17.93 2.81 10.45
CA LEU A 57 19.33 2.40 10.55
C LEU A 57 19.71 1.43 9.42
N ASN A 58 18.77 0.57 9.04
CA ASN A 58 18.95 -0.41 7.98
C ASN A 58 17.67 -0.54 7.13
N PRO A 59 17.35 0.48 6.32
CA PRO A 59 16.16 0.46 5.49
C PRO A 59 16.24 -0.69 4.48
N LEU A 60 15.10 -1.36 4.24
CA LEU A 60 14.99 -2.42 3.25
C LEU A 60 15.37 -1.89 1.86
N PRO A 61 16.26 -2.56 1.10
CA PRO A 61 16.53 -2.25 -0.29
C PRO A 61 15.25 -2.24 -1.13
N PHE A 62 15.22 -1.46 -2.21
CA PHE A 62 14.03 -1.35 -3.07
C PHE A 62 13.55 -2.70 -3.58
N ASP A 63 14.47 -3.56 -4.04
CA ASP A 63 14.15 -4.86 -4.63
C ASP A 63 13.63 -5.85 -3.58
N GLU A 64 13.94 -5.63 -2.29
CA GLU A 64 13.35 -6.38 -1.17
C GLU A 64 12.01 -5.80 -0.74
N LEU A 65 11.85 -4.47 -0.79
CA LEU A 65 10.59 -3.79 -0.50
C LEU A 65 9.50 -4.12 -1.55
N PHE A 66 9.94 -4.32 -2.79
CA PHE A 66 9.12 -4.66 -3.95
C PHE A 66 9.60 -5.98 -4.57
N ASP A 67 9.50 -7.06 -3.80
CA ASP A 67 9.65 -8.44 -4.27
C ASP A 67 8.43 -8.95 -5.08
N PHE A 68 7.50 -8.05 -5.38
CA PHE A 68 6.25 -8.28 -6.10
C PHE A 68 6.03 -7.16 -7.13
N ASP A 69 5.43 -7.49 -8.27
CA ASP A 69 5.08 -6.55 -9.33
C ASP A 69 3.55 -6.45 -9.57
N LYS A 70 2.79 -7.29 -8.86
CA LYS A 70 1.32 -7.37 -8.93
C LYS A 70 0.70 -7.33 -7.55
N LEU A 71 -0.45 -6.68 -7.48
CA LEU A 71 -1.28 -6.57 -6.29
C LEU A 71 -2.65 -7.19 -6.58
N PHE A 72 -3.05 -8.21 -5.84
CA PHE A 72 -4.43 -8.69 -5.82
C PHE A 72 -5.18 -7.96 -4.70
N ILE A 73 -6.23 -7.24 -5.07
CA ILE A 73 -6.94 -6.32 -4.20
C ILE A 73 -8.36 -6.86 -3.95
N PHE A 74 -8.68 -7.04 -2.68
CA PHE A 74 -10.04 -7.23 -2.19
C PHE A 74 -10.59 -5.88 -1.78
N TRP A 75 -11.37 -5.25 -2.66
CA TRP A 75 -12.06 -4.02 -2.31
C TRP A 75 -13.29 -4.35 -1.48
N HIS A 76 -13.47 -3.61 -0.39
CA HIS A 76 -14.62 -3.78 0.49
C HIS A 76 -15.25 -2.44 0.87
N PHE A 77 -16.55 -2.51 1.15
CA PHE A 77 -17.28 -1.43 1.78
C PHE A 77 -17.80 -1.92 3.13
N ARG A 78 -17.40 -1.26 4.21
CA ARG A 78 -17.58 -1.76 5.58
C ARG A 78 -16.89 -3.12 5.72
N GLU A 79 -17.62 -4.19 6.01
CA GLU A 79 -17.04 -5.54 6.17
C GLU A 79 -17.32 -6.45 4.97
N THR A 80 -17.98 -5.95 3.92
CA THR A 80 -18.39 -6.77 2.77
C THR A 80 -17.46 -6.55 1.57
N ILE A 81 -16.91 -7.64 1.03
CA ILE A 81 -16.13 -7.66 -0.21
C ILE A 81 -17.06 -7.32 -1.37
N THR A 82 -16.69 -6.33 -2.19
CA THR A 82 -17.51 -5.85 -3.30
C THR A 82 -16.89 -6.06 -4.66
N ASP A 83 -15.56 -5.99 -4.75
CA ASP A 83 -14.85 -6.09 -6.01
C ASP A 83 -13.49 -6.78 -5.79
N LEU A 84 -13.04 -7.53 -6.79
CA LEU A 84 -11.73 -8.18 -6.82
C LEU A 84 -10.95 -7.65 -8.01
N GLU A 85 -9.69 -7.29 -7.80
CA GLU A 85 -8.86 -6.68 -8.83
C GLU A 85 -7.45 -7.22 -8.80
N LEU A 86 -6.91 -7.60 -9.97
CA LEU A 86 -5.48 -7.84 -10.14
C LEU A 86 -4.85 -6.64 -10.82
N PHE A 87 -4.07 -5.87 -10.07
CA PHE A 87 -3.39 -4.67 -10.54
C PHE A 87 -1.93 -4.97 -10.86
N ASP A 88 -1.48 -4.56 -12.05
CA ASP A 88 -0.09 -4.67 -12.51
C ASP A 88 0.66 -3.36 -12.26
N MET A 89 1.63 -3.39 -11.35
CA MET A 89 2.38 -2.21 -10.93
C MET A 89 3.58 -1.91 -11.83
N ARG A 90 3.96 -2.82 -12.75
CA ARG A 90 5.13 -2.65 -13.63
C ARG A 90 5.17 -1.29 -14.34
N PRO A 91 4.04 -0.74 -14.86
CA PRO A 91 4.05 0.58 -15.49
C PRO A 91 4.40 1.74 -14.54
N ASP A 92 4.27 1.56 -13.22
CA ASP A 92 4.50 2.58 -12.21
C ASP A 92 5.83 2.39 -11.44
N MET A 93 6.58 1.32 -11.70
CA MET A 93 7.78 0.96 -10.93
C MET A 93 8.86 2.04 -10.92
N ASP A 94 9.06 2.76 -12.03
CA ASP A 94 10.01 3.88 -12.07
C ASP A 94 9.56 5.03 -11.14
N SER A 95 8.25 5.30 -11.07
CA SER A 95 7.72 6.32 -10.15
C SER A 95 7.87 5.87 -8.69
N LEU A 96 7.61 4.59 -8.41
CA LEU A 96 7.80 4.01 -7.08
C LEU A 96 9.27 4.03 -6.65
N ARG A 97 10.21 3.75 -7.56
CA ARG A 97 11.65 3.83 -7.31
C ARG A 97 12.10 5.25 -7.01
N ASN A 98 11.67 6.24 -7.81
CA ASN A 98 12.00 7.64 -7.55
C ASN A 98 11.50 8.12 -6.17
N ASP A 99 10.29 7.71 -5.79
CA ASP A 99 9.74 8.04 -4.47
C ASP A 99 10.52 7.36 -3.33
N TYR A 100 10.91 6.10 -3.52
CA TYR A 100 11.75 5.36 -2.58
C TYR A 100 13.12 6.03 -2.43
N ASP A 101 13.81 6.34 -3.53
CA ASP A 101 15.14 6.96 -3.52
C ASP A 101 15.13 8.31 -2.82
N PHE A 102 14.06 9.11 -3.00
CA PHE A 102 13.86 10.34 -2.25
C PHE A 102 13.74 10.08 -0.73
N ILE A 103 12.92 9.10 -0.33
CA ILE A 103 12.72 8.75 1.09
C ILE A 103 14.04 8.29 1.71
N ILE A 104 14.76 7.38 1.05
CA ILE A 104 16.04 6.85 1.53
C ILE A 104 17.09 7.95 1.59
N GLY A 105 17.21 8.79 0.56
CA GLY A 105 18.14 9.92 0.57
C GLY A 105 17.91 10.86 1.76
N MET A 106 16.65 11.12 2.14
CA MET A 106 16.35 11.90 3.34
C MET A 106 16.77 11.19 4.63
N ILE A 107 16.64 9.86 4.70
CA ILE A 107 17.05 9.07 5.87
C ILE A 107 18.58 9.06 6.01
N GLU A 108 19.29 8.75 4.92
CA GLU A 108 20.75 8.68 4.88
C GLU A 108 21.40 10.04 5.20
N ASN A 109 20.77 11.14 4.79
CA ASN A 109 21.21 12.50 5.11
C ASN A 109 20.85 12.96 6.54
N GLY A 110 20.21 12.12 7.37
CA GLY A 110 19.80 12.48 8.74
C GLY A 110 18.57 13.40 8.82
N GLU A 111 17.82 13.51 7.74
CA GLU A 111 16.67 14.39 7.53
C GLU A 111 15.32 13.65 7.61
N ALA A 112 15.30 12.43 8.14
CA ALA A 112 14.09 11.61 8.30
C ALA A 112 12.95 12.30 9.09
N HIS A 113 13.30 13.23 9.97
CA HIS A 113 12.35 14.04 10.74
C HIS A 113 11.58 15.05 9.85
N ASN A 114 12.16 15.44 8.71
CA ASN A 114 11.58 16.39 7.76
C ASN A 114 10.72 15.75 6.68
N LEU A 115 10.73 14.41 6.55
CA LEU A 115 9.88 13.69 5.61
C LEU A 115 8.38 14.01 5.81
N ARG A 116 7.68 14.34 4.75
CA ARG A 116 6.23 14.58 4.74
C ARG A 116 5.57 13.60 3.78
N TYR A 117 4.30 13.31 4.08
CA TYR A 117 3.49 12.47 3.20
C TYR A 117 3.36 13.07 1.80
N GLY A 118 3.39 14.40 1.65
CA GLY A 118 3.22 15.10 0.38
C GLY A 118 4.42 15.08 -0.58
N ASP A 119 5.60 14.68 -0.11
CA ASP A 119 6.86 14.92 -0.86
C ASP A 119 7.03 13.98 -2.08
N THR A 120 6.31 12.87 -2.09
CA THR A 120 6.41 11.82 -3.10
C THR A 120 5.10 11.67 -3.91
N LYS A 121 5.08 10.84 -4.95
CA LYS A 121 3.93 10.70 -5.86
C LYS A 121 2.98 9.56 -5.49
N PHE A 122 3.50 8.35 -5.31
CA PHE A 122 2.78 7.08 -5.15
C PHE A 122 3.17 6.32 -3.89
N LEU A 123 4.45 6.31 -3.51
CA LEU A 123 4.97 5.69 -2.28
C LEU A 123 5.33 6.76 -1.26
N ALA A 124 4.89 6.65 -0.01
CA ALA A 124 5.18 7.63 1.03
C ALA A 124 5.69 6.99 2.33
N ALA A 125 6.40 7.79 3.15
CA ALA A 125 6.79 7.43 4.51
C ALA A 125 5.77 7.99 5.53
N LYS A 126 4.70 7.25 5.81
CA LYS A 126 3.61 7.66 6.71
C LYS A 126 4.12 7.72 8.14
N ARG A 127 3.92 8.87 8.79
CA ARG A 127 4.27 9.11 10.19
C ARG A 127 3.38 8.28 11.12
N LEU A 128 4.00 7.60 12.08
CA LEU A 128 3.33 6.95 13.21
C LEU A 128 3.50 7.81 14.48
N ASP A 129 2.69 7.56 15.50
CA ASP A 129 2.72 8.36 16.74
C ASP A 129 3.96 8.07 17.60
N ASP A 130 4.55 6.89 17.45
CA ASP A 130 5.75 6.47 18.18
C ASP A 130 6.98 7.30 17.79
N VAL A 131 7.73 7.75 18.80
CA VAL A 131 8.99 8.50 18.63
C VAL A 131 10.17 7.61 18.99
N ILE A 132 11.19 7.63 18.12
CA ILE A 132 12.47 6.93 18.29
C ILE A 132 13.64 7.90 18.15
N LEU A 133 14.81 7.48 18.63
CA LEU A 133 16.06 8.22 18.44
C LEU A 133 16.78 7.67 17.21
N VAL A 134 17.06 8.55 16.25
CA VAL A 134 17.83 8.27 15.04
C VAL A 134 18.97 9.28 15.02
N ASN A 135 20.22 8.83 15.07
CA ASN A 135 21.40 9.70 15.10
C ASN A 135 21.31 10.81 16.16
N ASN A 136 20.90 10.44 17.39
CA ASN A 136 20.66 11.35 18.52
C ASN A 136 19.60 12.44 18.30
N ARG A 137 18.78 12.33 17.24
CA ARG A 137 17.63 13.19 16.98
C ARG A 137 16.33 12.41 17.17
N LYS A 138 15.32 13.06 17.72
CA LYS A 138 13.97 12.48 17.83
C LYS A 138 13.31 12.49 16.46
N ALA A 139 12.86 11.34 16.00
CA ALA A 139 12.06 11.19 14.80
C ALA A 139 10.89 10.24 15.09
N ASN A 140 9.77 10.44 14.41
CA ASN A 140 8.67 9.49 14.48
C ASN A 140 8.99 8.24 13.66
N ARG A 141 8.56 7.07 14.13
CA ARG A 141 8.53 5.85 13.32
C ARG A 141 7.68 6.08 12.08
N ARG A 142 8.02 5.39 11.01
CA ARG A 142 7.32 5.51 9.74
C ARG A 142 7.11 4.16 9.08
N ASP A 143 6.06 4.08 8.28
CA ASP A 143 5.79 2.96 7.39
C ASP A 143 5.90 3.42 5.93
N PHE A 144 6.47 2.57 5.08
CA PHE A 144 6.27 2.67 3.64
C PHE A 144 4.82 2.35 3.32
N VAL A 145 4.13 3.27 2.66
CA VAL A 145 2.72 3.10 2.28
C VAL A 145 2.46 3.52 0.85
N PHE A 146 1.56 2.81 0.15
CA PHE A 146 0.94 3.36 -1.04
C PHE A 146 0.00 4.50 -0.67
N LYS A 147 0.13 5.59 -1.39
CA LYS A 147 -0.65 6.79 -1.15
C LYS A 147 -2.11 6.57 -1.55
N VAL A 148 -3.02 7.25 -0.87
CA VAL A 148 -4.46 7.24 -1.21
C VAL A 148 -4.68 7.67 -2.66
N SER A 149 -3.87 8.59 -3.19
CA SER A 149 -3.91 9.00 -4.60
C SER A 149 -3.54 7.87 -5.57
N TYR A 150 -2.60 7.00 -5.19
CA TYR A 150 -2.22 5.85 -5.99
C TYR A 150 -3.27 4.75 -5.92
N LEU A 151 -3.80 4.47 -4.73
CA LEU A 151 -4.93 3.56 -4.56
C LEU A 151 -6.19 4.05 -5.29
N GLN A 152 -6.41 5.37 -5.37
CA GLN A 152 -7.50 5.95 -6.15
C GLN A 152 -7.31 5.72 -7.65
N LYS A 153 -6.07 5.74 -8.15
CA LYS A 153 -5.76 5.39 -9.54
C LYS A 153 -6.21 3.96 -9.82
N MET A 154 -5.79 3.01 -8.98
CA MET A 154 -6.20 1.58 -9.07
C MET A 154 -7.72 1.44 -9.02
N LEU A 155 -8.37 2.01 -8.01
CA LEU A 155 -9.83 1.95 -7.84
C LEU A 155 -10.63 2.49 -9.04
N ASN A 156 -10.09 3.46 -9.78
CA ASN A 156 -10.72 4.01 -10.98
C ASN A 156 -10.54 3.12 -12.22
N GLU A 157 -9.60 2.18 -12.20
CA GLU A 157 -9.37 1.21 -13.29
C GLU A 157 -10.33 0.03 -13.23
N ILE A 158 -11.03 -0.16 -12.10
CA ILE A 158 -12.14 -1.12 -11.98
C ILE A 158 -13.22 -0.79 -13.00
N LYS A 159 -13.32 -1.64 -14.02
CA LYS A 159 -14.45 -1.62 -14.94
C LYS A 159 -15.68 -2.09 -14.19
N LEU A 160 -16.63 -1.18 -13.97
CA LEU A 160 -17.98 -1.55 -13.56
C LEU A 160 -18.61 -2.33 -14.72
N TYR A 161 -18.65 -3.66 -14.59
CA TYR A 161 -19.37 -4.55 -15.51
C TYR A 161 -20.87 -4.56 -15.17
#